data_AF-A0A1S2GZC5-F1
#
_entry.id   AF-A0A1S2GZC5-F1
#
_cell.length_a   1.000
_cell.length_b   1.000
_cell.length_c   1.000
_cell.angle_alpha   90.00
_cell.angle_beta   90.00
_cell.angle_gamma   90.00
#
_symmetry.space_group_name_H-M   'P 1'
#
loop_
_entity.id
_entity.type
_entity.pdbx_description
1 polymer ?
#
loop_
_entity_poly.entity_id
_entity_poly.type
_entity_poly.pdbx_seq_one_letter_code
_entity_poly.pdbx_strand_id
1 'polypeptide(L)'
;MTDRTWGWLAAVIDVVLIVVFALIGRSSHGETNSLGALWTTAYPFLAGWAIAYVTSGAWARPLRAWPTGIVAWILTVFVGMAIRVATGQGVVDGNPLPLSFLIVATIVLGVFLLGWRAIARFVLRTVARRRGQVAPALDDPTTRDPAADQTTRDPADDPTARDPAADPSTSPGVTPGT
;
A
#
# COMPACT_ATOMS: atom_id res chain seq x y z
N MET A 1 12.93 -1.34 -2.52
CA MET A 1 12.49 -2.75 -2.39
C MET A 1 10.98 -2.92 -2.12
N THR A 2 10.17 -1.87 -2.21
CA THR A 2 8.87 -1.81 -1.50
C THR A 2 7.64 -2.20 -2.31
N ASP A 3 7.61 -1.96 -3.62
CA ASP A 3 6.32 -2.05 -4.34
C ASP A 3 6.05 -3.46 -4.88
N ARG A 4 7.12 -4.17 -5.26
CA ARG A 4 7.05 -5.53 -5.82
C ARG A 4 6.77 -6.59 -4.75
N THR A 5 7.37 -6.47 -3.57
CA THR A 5 7.09 -7.35 -2.42
C THR A 5 5.67 -7.14 -1.89
N TRP A 6 5.21 -5.88 -1.86
CA TRP A 6 3.85 -5.54 -1.44
C TRP A 6 2.79 -5.97 -2.47
N GLY A 7 3.10 -5.90 -3.76
CA GLY A 7 2.25 -6.42 -4.83
C GLY A 7 2.06 -7.92 -4.77
N TRP A 8 3.13 -8.67 -4.47
CA TRP A 8 3.05 -10.11 -4.26
C TRP A 8 2.28 -10.48 -2.99
N LEU A 9 2.52 -9.78 -1.89
CA LEU A 9 1.77 -9.99 -0.64
C LEU A 9 0.27 -9.74 -0.83
N ALA A 10 -0.09 -8.66 -1.54
CA ALA A 10 -1.48 -8.37 -1.91
C ALA A 10 -2.13 -9.52 -2.68
N ALA A 11 -1.39 -10.08 -3.65
CA ALA A 11 -1.87 -11.20 -4.45
C ALA A 11 -2.10 -12.46 -3.63
N VAL A 12 -1.16 -12.79 -2.73
CA VAL A 12 -1.30 -13.95 -1.83
C VAL A 12 -2.52 -13.79 -0.93
N ILE A 13 -2.73 -12.60 -0.36
CA ILE A 13 -3.90 -12.31 0.48
C ILE A 13 -5.20 -12.45 -0.33
N ASP A 14 -5.27 -11.87 -1.52
CA ASP A 14 -6.47 -11.95 -2.38
C ASP A 14 -6.78 -13.41 -2.74
N VAL A 15 -5.77 -14.21 -3.12
CA VAL A 15 -5.93 -15.64 -3.43
C VAL A 15 -6.44 -16.43 -2.22
N VAL A 16 -5.83 -16.23 -1.05
CA VAL A 16 -6.25 -16.90 0.19
C VAL A 16 -7.70 -16.56 0.52
N LEU A 17 -8.09 -15.28 0.40
CA LEU A 17 -9.45 -14.83 0.66
C LEU A 17 -10.46 -15.44 -0.32
N ILE A 18 -10.11 -15.58 -1.60
CA ILE A 18 -10.96 -16.24 -2.60
C ILE A 18 -11.15 -17.73 -2.26
N VAL A 19 -10.08 -18.42 -1.86
CA VAL A 19 -10.15 -19.84 -1.45
C VAL A 19 -11.00 -20.00 -0.18
N VAL A 20 -10.83 -19.10 0.80
CA VAL A 20 -11.65 -19.08 2.03
C VAL A 20 -13.12 -18.84 1.71
N PHE A 21 -13.43 -17.92 0.79
CA PHE A 21 -14.80 -17.71 0.30
C PHE A 21 -15.40 -19.00 -0.28
N ALA A 22 -14.66 -19.69 -1.16
CA ALA A 22 -15.12 -20.94 -1.75
C ALA A 22 -15.35 -22.03 -0.68
N LEU A 23 -14.44 -22.15 0.29
CA LEU A 23 -14.55 -23.10 1.38
C LEU A 23 -15.77 -22.82 2.27
N ILE A 24 -15.93 -21.56 2.71
CA ILE A 24 -17.07 -21.14 3.54
C ILE A 24 -18.37 -21.37 2.78
N GLY A 25 -18.45 -20.92 1.52
CA GLY A 25 -19.64 -21.07 0.68
C GLY A 25 -20.11 -22.53 0.58
N ARG A 26 -19.17 -23.47 0.34
CA ARG A 26 -19.46 -24.90 0.29
C ARG A 26 -19.89 -25.47 1.64
N SER A 27 -19.18 -25.12 2.71
CA SER A 27 -19.50 -25.59 4.07
C SER A 27 -20.90 -25.16 4.51
N SER A 28 -21.31 -23.93 4.16
CA SER A 28 -22.64 -23.40 4.48
C SER A 28 -23.78 -24.10 3.75
N HIS A 29 -23.51 -24.73 2.60
CA HIS A 29 -24.50 -25.50 1.84
C HIS A 29 -24.50 -26.99 2.19
N GLY A 30 -23.73 -27.41 3.20
CA GLY A 30 -23.62 -28.82 3.60
C GLY A 30 -22.91 -29.71 2.58
N GLU A 31 -22.18 -29.12 1.64
CA GLU A 31 -21.50 -29.87 0.60
C GLU A 31 -20.22 -30.55 1.11
N THR A 32 -19.91 -31.76 0.60
CA THR A 32 -18.64 -32.43 0.88
C THR A 32 -17.45 -31.60 0.40
N ASN A 33 -16.47 -31.38 1.30
CA ASN A 33 -15.27 -30.60 1.05
C ASN A 33 -14.12 -31.49 0.54
N SER A 34 -14.28 -32.05 -0.66
CA SER A 34 -13.14 -32.65 -1.37
C SER A 34 -12.30 -31.57 -2.05
N LEU A 35 -11.00 -31.84 -2.23
CA LEU A 35 -10.10 -30.91 -2.94
C LEU A 35 -10.62 -30.57 -4.34
N GLY A 36 -11.15 -31.57 -5.06
CA GLY A 36 -11.71 -31.39 -6.40
C GLY A 36 -12.94 -30.48 -6.40
N ALA A 37 -13.85 -30.65 -5.45
CA ALA A 37 -15.07 -29.84 -5.39
C ALA A 37 -14.82 -28.41 -4.89
N LEU A 38 -13.81 -28.23 -4.03
CA LEU A 38 -13.31 -26.90 -3.69
C LEU A 38 -12.72 -26.20 -4.92
N TRP A 39 -11.89 -26.91 -5.69
CA TRP A 39 -11.27 -26.37 -6.91
C TRP A 39 -12.31 -25.93 -7.93
N THR A 40 -13.34 -26.76 -8.20
CA THR A 40 -14.42 -26.41 -9.14
C THR A 40 -15.19 -25.17 -8.71
N THR A 41 -15.24 -24.87 -7.41
CA THR A 41 -15.90 -23.66 -6.89
C THR A 41 -14.97 -22.45 -6.92
N ALA A 42 -13.67 -22.63 -6.64
CA ALA A 42 -12.70 -21.55 -6.52
C ALA A 42 -12.14 -21.06 -7.87
N TYR A 43 -11.90 -21.96 -8.82
CA TYR A 43 -11.20 -21.61 -10.07
C TYR A 43 -11.86 -20.50 -10.90
N PRO A 44 -13.21 -20.35 -11.00
CA PRO A 44 -13.81 -19.29 -11.80
C PRO A 44 -13.45 -17.92 -11.22
N PHE A 45 -13.48 -17.80 -9.90
CA PHE A 45 -13.13 -16.58 -9.18
C PHE A 45 -11.64 -16.30 -9.21
N LEU A 46 -10.80 -17.33 -9.10
CA LEU A 46 -9.35 -17.18 -9.25
C LEU A 46 -8.98 -16.73 -10.66
N ALA A 47 -9.64 -17.25 -11.69
CA ALA A 47 -9.45 -16.83 -13.08
C ALA A 47 -9.89 -15.38 -13.29
N GLY A 48 -11.08 -15.02 -12.78
CA GLY A 48 -11.56 -13.63 -12.81
C GLY A 48 -10.62 -12.67 -12.07
N TRP A 49 -10.11 -13.08 -10.91
CA TRP A 49 -9.15 -12.30 -10.14
C TRP A 49 -7.80 -12.17 -10.86
N ALA A 50 -7.30 -13.24 -11.48
CA ALA A 50 -6.04 -13.19 -12.21
C ALA A 50 -6.13 -12.21 -13.38
N ILE A 51 -7.23 -12.24 -14.13
CA ILE A 51 -7.51 -11.28 -15.22
C ILE A 51 -7.58 -9.87 -14.66
N ALA A 52 -8.38 -9.65 -13.61
CA ALA A 52 -8.49 -8.37 -12.92
C ALA A 52 -7.15 -7.81 -12.44
N TYR A 53 -6.31 -8.66 -11.85
CA TYR A 53 -5.01 -8.30 -11.28
C TYR A 53 -4.01 -7.86 -12.35
N VAL A 54 -4.03 -8.54 -13.50
CA VAL A 54 -3.21 -8.19 -14.67
C VAL A 54 -3.73 -6.91 -15.34
N THR A 55 -5.03 -6.81 -15.61
CA THR A 55 -5.61 -5.66 -16.34
C THR A 55 -5.64 -4.38 -15.53
N SER A 56 -5.84 -4.47 -14.21
CA SER A 56 -5.89 -3.28 -13.36
C SER A 56 -4.50 -2.70 -13.07
N GLY A 57 -3.41 -3.38 -13.46
CA GLY A 57 -2.05 -2.98 -13.11
C GLY A 57 -1.82 -3.01 -11.60
N ALA A 58 -2.44 -3.94 -10.88
CA ALA A 58 -2.34 -4.05 -9.42
C ALA A 58 -0.90 -4.26 -8.93
N TRP A 59 -0.01 -4.76 -9.81
CA TRP A 59 1.44 -4.81 -9.60
C TRP A 59 2.11 -3.44 -9.42
N ALA A 60 1.59 -2.38 -10.07
CA ALA A 60 2.21 -1.05 -10.04
C ALA A 60 1.69 -0.18 -8.88
N ARG A 61 0.45 -0.41 -8.41
CA ARG A 61 -0.18 0.38 -7.33
C ARG A 61 -1.04 -0.48 -6.41
N PRO A 62 -0.43 -1.42 -5.65
CA PRO A 62 -1.15 -2.47 -4.94
C PRO A 62 -2.10 -1.93 -3.86
N LEU A 63 -1.79 -0.82 -3.22
CA LEU A 63 -2.60 -0.23 -2.15
C LEU A 63 -3.74 0.68 -2.65
N ARG A 64 -3.93 0.85 -3.96
CA ARG A 64 -4.87 1.84 -4.48
C ARG A 64 -6.31 1.31 -4.57
N ALA A 65 -7.10 1.47 -3.49
CA ALA A 65 -8.49 1.02 -3.45
C ALA A 65 -9.41 1.67 -4.53
N TRP A 66 -9.04 2.86 -5.04
CA TRP A 66 -9.77 3.54 -6.11
C TRP A 66 -8.80 4.22 -7.10
N PRO A 67 -8.95 4.05 -8.43
CA PRO A 67 -9.97 3.25 -9.14
C PRO A 67 -9.62 1.75 -9.28
N THR A 68 -8.36 1.38 -9.05
CA THR A 68 -7.82 0.04 -9.33
C THR A 68 -8.55 -1.09 -8.61
N GLY A 69 -8.85 -0.92 -7.31
CA GLY A 69 -9.55 -1.92 -6.51
C GLY A 69 -10.99 -2.18 -6.94
N ILE A 70 -11.72 -1.13 -7.35
CA ILE A 70 -13.11 -1.28 -7.86
C ILE A 70 -13.12 -2.00 -9.19
N VAL A 71 -12.25 -1.61 -10.13
CA VAL A 71 -12.15 -2.27 -11.44
C VAL A 71 -11.80 -3.74 -11.28
N ALA A 72 -10.85 -4.05 -10.40
CA ALA A 72 -10.46 -5.42 -10.13
C ALA A 72 -11.61 -6.23 -9.52
N TRP A 73 -12.38 -5.66 -8.58
CA TRP A 73 -13.54 -6.32 -8.00
C TRP A 73 -14.64 -6.59 -9.02
N ILE A 74 -15.01 -5.60 -9.84
CA ILE A 74 -16.01 -5.75 -10.89
C ILE A 74 -15.57 -6.86 -11.85
N LEU A 75 -14.34 -6.80 -12.36
CA LEU A 75 -13.84 -7.83 -13.27
C LEU A 75 -13.82 -9.23 -12.63
N THR A 76 -13.43 -9.34 -11.36
CA THR A 76 -13.41 -10.63 -10.66
C THR A 76 -14.81 -11.24 -10.57
N VAL A 77 -15.82 -10.44 -10.21
CA VAL A 77 -17.21 -10.91 -10.10
C VAL A 77 -17.78 -11.27 -11.47
N PHE A 78 -17.67 -10.37 -12.45
CA PHE A 78 -18.27 -10.58 -13.77
C PHE A 78 -17.62 -11.73 -14.53
N VAL A 79 -16.28 -11.79 -14.55
CA VAL A 79 -15.56 -12.87 -15.23
C VAL A 79 -15.74 -14.19 -14.51
N GLY A 80 -15.69 -14.21 -13.17
CA GLY A 80 -15.91 -15.43 -12.40
C GLY A 80 -17.31 -15.99 -12.61
N MET A 81 -18.32 -15.14 -12.64
CA MET A 81 -19.69 -15.57 -12.95
C MET A 81 -19.82 -16.05 -14.39
N ALA A 82 -19.23 -15.35 -15.36
CA ALA A 82 -19.27 -15.76 -16.76
C ALA A 82 -18.67 -17.16 -16.99
N ILE A 83 -17.51 -17.44 -16.38
CA ILE A 83 -16.88 -18.76 -16.43
C ILE A 83 -17.77 -19.82 -15.80
N ARG A 84 -18.37 -19.50 -14.65
CA ARG A 84 -19.25 -20.42 -13.92
C ARG A 84 -20.51 -20.77 -14.71
N VAL A 85 -21.11 -19.79 -15.39
CA VAL A 85 -22.25 -19.98 -16.29
C VAL A 85 -21.85 -20.82 -17.50
N ALA A 86 -20.72 -20.48 -18.15
CA ALA A 86 -20.25 -21.17 -19.35
C ALA A 86 -19.91 -22.65 -19.10
N THR A 87 -19.53 -23.00 -17.86
CA THR A 87 -19.22 -24.38 -17.46
C THR A 87 -20.41 -25.12 -16.86
N GLY A 88 -21.61 -24.54 -16.91
CA GLY A 88 -22.84 -25.16 -16.41
C GLY A 88 -22.89 -25.29 -14.88
N GLN A 89 -21.98 -24.63 -14.16
CA GLN A 89 -21.88 -24.75 -12.72
C GLN A 89 -22.95 -23.88 -12.03
N GLY A 90 -23.95 -24.52 -11.44
CA GLY A 90 -24.99 -23.85 -10.67
C GLY A 90 -26.16 -23.30 -11.49
N VAL A 91 -26.45 -23.93 -12.64
CA VAL A 91 -27.78 -23.86 -13.24
C VAL A 91 -28.74 -24.56 -12.27
N VAL A 92 -29.61 -23.78 -11.63
CA VAL A 92 -30.71 -24.30 -10.81
C VAL A 92 -31.99 -23.98 -11.58
N ASP A 93 -32.78 -25.00 -11.90
CA ASP A 93 -34.08 -24.85 -12.57
C ASP A 93 -34.05 -24.19 -13.96
N GLY A 94 -33.02 -24.44 -14.76
CA GLY A 94 -32.89 -23.87 -16.11
C GLY A 94 -32.51 -22.39 -16.15
N ASN A 95 -32.30 -21.77 -14.99
CA ASN A 95 -31.84 -20.38 -14.89
C ASN A 95 -30.30 -20.35 -14.83
N PRO A 96 -29.61 -19.74 -15.82
CA PRO A 96 -28.15 -19.73 -15.85
C PRO A 96 -27.53 -18.95 -14.69
N LEU A 97 -28.28 -18.05 -14.05
CA LEU A 97 -27.77 -17.11 -13.05
C LEU A 97 -28.44 -17.30 -11.69
N PRO A 98 -27.81 -18.02 -10.74
CA PRO A 98 -28.28 -18.04 -9.36
C PRO A 98 -28.07 -16.66 -8.71
N LEU A 99 -29.16 -15.88 -8.61
CA LEU A 99 -29.19 -14.52 -8.07
C LEU A 99 -28.64 -14.44 -6.63
N SER A 100 -28.97 -15.41 -5.79
CA SER A 100 -28.47 -15.49 -4.40
C SER A 100 -26.95 -15.59 -4.36
N PHE A 101 -26.38 -16.48 -5.17
CA PHE A 101 -24.95 -16.67 -5.27
C PHE A 101 -24.24 -15.43 -5.81
N LEU A 102 -24.82 -14.78 -6.84
CA LEU A 102 -24.28 -13.53 -7.38
C LEU A 102 -24.21 -12.43 -6.31
N ILE A 103 -25.28 -12.23 -5.53
CA ILE A 103 -25.33 -11.21 -4.48
C ILE A 103 -24.28 -11.50 -3.41
N VAL A 104 -24.24 -12.73 -2.88
CA VAL A 104 -23.29 -13.12 -1.83
C VAL A 104 -21.85 -13.02 -2.33
N ALA A 105 -21.55 -13.54 -3.52
CA ALA A 105 -20.22 -13.46 -4.11
C ALA A 105 -19.80 -11.99 -4.30
N THR A 106 -20.69 -11.14 -4.81
CA THR A 106 -20.42 -9.71 -5.03
C THR A 106 -20.07 -9.01 -3.72
N ILE A 107 -20.87 -9.23 -2.67
CA ILE A 107 -20.65 -8.62 -1.34
C ILE A 107 -19.37 -9.16 -0.71
N VAL A 108 -19.19 -10.48 -0.65
CA VAL A 108 -18.05 -11.10 0.04
C VAL A 108 -16.74 -10.77 -0.67
N LEU A 109 -16.67 -10.90 -2.01
CA LEU A 109 -15.47 -10.47 -2.76
C LEU A 109 -15.26 -8.96 -2.65
N GLY A 110 -16.34 -8.16 -2.56
CA GLY A 110 -16.22 -6.72 -2.34
C GLY A 110 -15.52 -6.41 -1.03
N VAL A 111 -15.99 -7.03 0.07
CA VAL A 111 -15.37 -6.90 1.40
C VAL A 111 -13.95 -7.46 1.39
N PHE A 112 -13.73 -8.62 0.78
CA PHE A 112 -12.44 -9.31 0.77
C PHE A 112 -11.41 -8.66 -0.14
N LEU A 113 -11.79 -7.96 -1.22
CA LEU A 113 -10.82 -7.32 -2.11
C LEU A 113 -10.64 -5.83 -1.79
N LEU A 114 -11.70 -5.11 -1.39
CA LEU A 114 -11.62 -3.69 -1.06
C LEU A 114 -11.39 -3.44 0.43
N GLY A 115 -11.95 -4.27 1.31
CA GLY A 115 -11.92 -4.07 2.76
C GLY A 115 -10.51 -4.13 3.33
N TRP A 116 -9.71 -5.15 2.99
CA TRP A 116 -8.33 -5.22 3.45
C TRP A 116 -7.46 -4.08 2.90
N ARG A 117 -7.69 -3.64 1.66
CA ARG A 117 -7.00 -2.48 1.06
C ARG A 117 -7.36 -1.17 1.78
N ALA A 118 -8.61 -1.02 2.22
CA ALA A 118 -9.05 0.11 3.02
C ALA A 118 -8.42 0.10 4.42
N ILE A 119 -8.39 -1.08 5.07
CA ILE A 119 -7.74 -1.28 6.38
C ILE A 119 -6.24 -0.97 6.29
N ALA A 120 -5.53 -1.53 5.31
CA ALA A 120 -4.10 -1.30 5.11
C ALA A 120 -3.78 0.19 4.92
N ARG A 121 -4.60 0.91 4.14
CA ARG A 121 -4.47 2.37 3.99
C ARG A 121 -4.70 3.12 5.30
N PHE A 122 -5.69 2.71 6.09
CA PHE A 122 -6.00 3.33 7.37
C PHE A 122 -4.85 3.13 8.37
N VAL A 123 -4.30 1.92 8.44
CA VAL A 123 -3.14 1.59 9.29
C VAL A 123 -1.89 2.38 8.84
N LEU A 124 -1.57 2.42 7.55
CA LEU A 124 -0.41 3.20 7.08
C LEU A 124 -0.54 4.71 7.38
N ARG A 125 -1.75 5.28 7.21
CA ARG A 125 -2.00 6.69 7.52
C ARG A 125 -1.89 7.00 9.01
N THR A 126 -2.39 6.11 9.87
CA THR A 126 -2.34 6.29 11.32
C THR A 126 -0.92 6.17 11.86
N VAL A 127 -0.12 5.23 11.34
CA VAL A 127 1.30 5.09 11.70
C VAL A 127 2.13 6.30 11.24
N ALA A 128 1.90 6.81 10.03
CA ALA A 128 2.56 8.02 9.53
C ALA A 128 2.23 9.27 10.36
N ARG A 129 0.96 9.42 10.78
CA ARG A 129 0.53 10.52 11.67
C ARG A 129 1.21 10.46 13.03
N ARG A 130 1.35 9.27 13.62
CA ARG A 130 2.04 9.10 14.92
C ARG A 130 3.52 9.48 14.85
N ARG A 131 4.23 9.13 13.76
CA ARG A 131 5.64 9.51 13.57
C ARG A 131 5.81 11.03 13.40
N GLY A 132 4.90 11.68 12.69
CA GLY A 132 4.90 13.14 12.56
C GLY A 132 4.51 13.90 13.83
N GLN A 133 3.91 13.24 14.83
CA GLN A 133 3.60 13.84 16.13
C GLN A 133 4.73 13.68 17.16
N VAL A 134 5.59 12.67 17.01
CA VAL A 134 6.73 12.42 17.91
C VAL A 134 7.93 13.31 17.55
N ALA A 135 8.14 13.62 16.27
CA ALA A 135 9.25 14.48 15.84
C ALA A 135 9.19 15.93 16.39
N PRO A 136 8.03 16.63 16.40
CA PRO A 136 7.92 17.98 16.97
C PRO A 136 8.17 18.05 18.48
N ALA A 137 7.91 16.95 19.21
CA ALA A 137 8.12 16.88 20.65
C ALA A 137 9.58 16.67 21.04
N LEU A 138 10.41 16.11 20.15
CA LEU A 138 11.86 15.95 20.34
C LEU A 138 12.65 17.19 19.92
N ASP A 139 12.05 18.05 19.10
CA ASP A 139 12.62 19.33 18.67
C ASP A 139 12.16 20.52 19.52
N ASP A 140 11.49 20.27 20.66
CA ASP A 140 11.05 21.33 21.55
C ASP A 140 12.28 22.11 22.09
N PRO A 141 12.43 23.40 21.73
CA PRO A 141 13.56 24.22 22.16
C PRO A 141 13.65 24.38 23.69
N THR A 142 12.57 24.07 24.43
CA THR A 142 12.57 24.09 25.89
C THR A 142 13.18 22.84 26.52
N THR A 143 13.29 21.74 25.77
CA THR A 143 13.96 20.50 26.20
C THR A 143 15.42 20.40 25.74
N ARG A 144 15.86 21.28 24.83
CA ARG A 144 17.28 21.45 24.51
C ARG A 144 17.96 22.15 25.68
N ASP A 145 18.90 21.47 26.33
CA ASP A 145 19.75 22.09 27.34
C ASP A 145 20.74 23.05 26.66
N PRO A 146 20.61 24.38 26.82
CA PRO A 146 21.51 25.34 26.18
C PRO A 146 22.95 25.25 26.70
N ALA A 147 23.19 24.58 27.84
CA ALA A 147 24.52 24.34 28.36
C ALA A 147 25.26 23.20 27.60
N ALA A 148 24.53 22.21 27.09
CA ALA A 148 25.11 21.10 26.34
C ALA A 148 25.58 21.53 24.94
N ASP A 149 24.87 22.45 24.29
CA ASP A 149 25.22 22.97 22.95
C ASP A 149 26.45 23.89 22.95
N GLN A 150 26.71 24.58 24.07
CA GLN A 150 27.89 25.42 24.24
C GLN A 150 29.17 24.62 24.46
N THR A 151 29.08 23.42 25.02
CA THR A 151 30.26 22.59 25.35
C THR A 151 30.85 21.90 24.11
N THR A 152 30.07 21.78 23.03
CA THR A 152 30.51 21.15 21.76
C THR A 152 30.99 22.17 20.73
N ARG A 153 30.78 23.47 20.97
CA ARG A 153 31.21 24.52 20.05
C ARG A 153 32.73 24.69 20.20
N ASP A 154 33.48 24.14 19.24
CA ASP A 154 34.94 24.25 19.18
C ASP A 154 35.35 25.74 19.13
N PRO A 155 36.17 26.24 20.06
CA PRO A 155 36.64 27.63 20.06
C PRO A 155 37.32 28.06 18.75
N ALA A 156 37.76 27.12 17.91
CA ALA A 156 38.35 27.40 16.61
C ALA A 156 37.36 27.96 15.57
N ASP A 157 36.05 27.79 15.77
CA ASP A 157 35.00 28.25 14.84
C ASP A 157 34.47 29.66 15.16
N ASP A 158 35.03 30.37 16.15
CA ASP A 158 34.68 31.76 16.43
C ASP A 158 35.39 32.72 15.42
N PRO A 159 34.67 33.32 14.46
CA PRO A 159 35.26 34.20 13.46
C PRO A 159 35.78 35.52 14.05
N THR A 160 35.49 35.82 15.32
CA THR A 160 35.89 37.07 15.98
C THR A 160 37.28 36.99 16.63
N ALA A 161 37.89 35.81 16.71
CA ALA A 161 39.23 35.62 17.28
C ALA A 161 40.40 35.98 16.34
N ARG A 162 40.13 36.43 15.09
CA ARG A 162 41.17 36.91 14.17
C ARG A 162 41.43 38.42 14.36
N ASP A 163 42.28 38.70 15.35
CA ASP A 163 43.26 39.79 15.53
C ASP A 163 43.01 41.21 14.94
N PRO A 164 42.95 42.27 15.79
CA PRO A 164 42.91 43.69 15.41
C PRO A 164 44.26 44.36 15.02
N ALA A 165 45.38 43.66 14.94
CA ALA A 165 46.69 44.31 14.78
C ALA A 165 47.25 44.28 13.33
N ALA A 166 46.83 45.25 12.49
CA ALA A 166 47.62 45.68 11.32
C ALA A 166 47.29 47.13 10.92
N ASP A 167 47.89 48.09 11.63
CA ASP A 167 47.98 49.51 11.27
C ASP A 167 49.47 49.84 10.90
N PRO A 168 49.86 51.05 10.47
CA PRO A 168 49.96 51.51 9.09
C PRO A 168 51.38 52.03 8.76
N SER A 169 52.08 51.47 7.79
CA SER A 169 53.24 52.19 7.21
C SER A 169 53.66 51.60 5.88
N THR A 170 53.29 52.25 4.78
CA THR A 170 54.21 52.80 3.75
C THR A 170 53.40 53.30 2.55
N SER A 171 53.43 54.60 2.35
CA SER A 171 53.15 55.32 1.09
C SER A 171 54.47 56.01 0.69
N PRO A 172 54.68 56.58 -0.50
CA PRO A 172 54.25 56.24 -1.87
C PRO A 172 55.46 56.15 -2.84
N GLY A 173 55.38 55.30 -3.87
CA GLY A 173 56.39 55.21 -4.94
C GLY A 173 55.86 55.73 -6.28
N VAL A 174 56.16 56.99 -6.60
CA VAL A 174 56.00 57.62 -7.91
C VAL A 174 57.10 57.14 -8.85
N THR A 175 56.74 56.71 -10.07
CA THR A 175 57.58 56.91 -11.27
C THR A 175 56.71 57.12 -12.51
N PRO A 176 56.95 58.19 -13.31
CA PRO A 176 56.32 58.40 -14.61
C PRO A 176 57.19 57.89 -15.77
N GLY A 177 56.56 57.55 -16.89
CA GLY A 177 57.20 57.23 -18.18
C GLY A 177 56.58 55.98 -18.81
N THR A 178 56.23 55.92 -20.09
CA THR A 178 56.48 56.77 -21.27
C THR A 178 55.42 56.44 -22.31
#